data_AF-A0A2J6WXQ9-F1
#
_entry.id   AF-A0A2J6WXQ9-F1
#
_cell.length_a   1.000
_cell.length_b   1.000
_cell.length_c   1.000
_cell.angle_alpha   90.00
_cell.angle_beta   90.00
_cell.angle_gamma   90.00
#
_symmetry.space_group_name_H-M   'P 1'
#
loop_
_entity.id
_entity.type
_entity.pdbx_description
1 polymer ?
#
loop_
_entity_poly.entity_id
_entity_poly.type
_entity_poly.pdbx_seq_one_letter_code
_entity_poly.pdbx_strand_id
1 'polypeptide(L)'
;MRSMIAWLTNICGTDEDDLRRGRTTVIVAFVMICLAVLAIPLTFSGSNLLISLVIIIISITAYLITIAITRRGYIGIGSLVLIAFITLPILTPIVIQSSPTSPLTSPFYLVLSILVAGLTVRPVFIWLVLVANIVGLFVAWTIANTPIFIDQLQTSLILAALFLQVGTAWFTFIGGQITDNALKEARRLSNEARQNAARLAELNTTLELQVEQRTKALQIALRDLEQRTAEQARLLAENEQQRQVIRELSVPVLPVNNTTLVMPLIGALDTARIVNMQQQALNQIEHTNARELIIDVTGVPVIDSQVAKGLLQLVEAARLMGTQVILVGIRPEVAQTLVTLGIDLHHIRTYSTLQAALAKR
;
A
#
# COMPACT_ATOMS: atom_id res chain seq x y z
N MET A 1 -28.80 -34.14 10.62
CA MET A 1 -28.69 -33.19 11.75
C MET A 1 -28.46 -31.73 11.32
N ARG A 2 -27.49 -31.44 10.43
CA ARG A 2 -27.22 -30.05 9.95
C ARG A 2 -28.43 -29.37 9.27
N SER A 3 -29.21 -30.09 8.47
CA SER A 3 -30.41 -29.54 7.81
C SER A 3 -31.54 -29.18 8.80
N MET A 4 -31.74 -29.98 9.84
CA MET A 4 -32.76 -29.76 10.87
C MET A 4 -32.44 -28.54 11.74
N ILE A 5 -31.17 -28.35 12.10
CA ILE A 5 -30.70 -27.18 12.87
C ILE A 5 -30.78 -25.91 12.02
N ALA A 6 -30.43 -25.97 10.74
CA ALA A 6 -30.58 -24.84 9.81
C ALA A 6 -32.05 -24.44 9.60
N TRP A 7 -32.96 -25.42 9.52
CA TRP A 7 -34.40 -25.16 9.42
C TRP A 7 -35.00 -24.58 10.71
N LEU A 8 -34.58 -25.08 11.88
CA LEU A 8 -35.01 -24.58 13.19
C LEU A 8 -34.53 -23.15 13.48
N THR A 9 -33.35 -22.77 12.97
CA THR A 9 -32.72 -21.47 13.24
C THR A 9 -32.98 -20.38 12.19
N ASN A 10 -33.81 -20.70 11.18
CA ASN A 10 -34.30 -19.73 10.20
C ASN A 10 -35.42 -18.89 10.85
N ILE A 11 -35.05 -17.70 11.29
CA ILE A 11 -35.90 -16.76 12.04
C ILE A 11 -36.00 -15.48 11.21
N CYS A 12 -37.22 -14.97 11.02
CA CYS A 12 -37.41 -13.63 10.49
C CYS A 12 -37.05 -12.63 11.59
N GLY A 13 -36.05 -11.78 11.37
CA GLY A 13 -35.62 -10.79 12.36
C GLY A 13 -35.01 -9.57 11.67
N THR A 14 -35.16 -8.41 12.29
CA THR A 14 -34.69 -7.13 11.75
C THR A 14 -33.28 -6.78 12.23
N ASP A 15 -32.86 -7.29 13.38
CA ASP A 15 -31.56 -7.04 14.01
C ASP A 15 -30.85 -8.36 14.37
N GLU A 16 -29.52 -8.35 14.32
CA GLU A 16 -28.65 -9.51 14.57
C GLU A 16 -28.74 -10.00 16.03
N ASP A 17 -28.99 -9.09 16.97
CA ASP A 17 -29.21 -9.44 18.38
C ASP A 17 -30.54 -10.17 18.60
N ASP A 18 -31.58 -9.75 17.88
CA ASP A 18 -32.88 -10.42 17.90
C ASP A 18 -32.76 -11.81 17.26
N LEU A 19 -32.04 -11.94 16.13
CA LEU A 19 -31.74 -13.25 15.53
C LEU A 19 -30.98 -14.18 16.50
N ARG A 20 -29.96 -13.67 17.21
CA ARG A 20 -29.20 -14.43 18.21
C ARG A 20 -30.12 -14.97 19.31
N ARG A 21 -30.92 -14.08 19.93
CA ARG A 21 -31.85 -14.41 21.02
C ARG A 21 -32.97 -15.35 20.56
N GLY A 22 -33.46 -15.16 19.33
CA GLY A 22 -34.43 -16.04 18.71
C GLY A 22 -33.89 -17.46 18.53
N ARG A 23 -32.64 -17.61 18.06
CA ARG A 23 -32.01 -18.93 17.93
C ARG A 23 -31.87 -19.60 19.29
N THR A 24 -31.39 -18.86 20.28
CA THR A 24 -31.27 -19.36 21.66
C THR A 24 -32.64 -19.78 22.22
N THR A 25 -33.69 -18.99 22.00
CA THR A 25 -35.05 -19.29 22.45
C THR A 25 -35.58 -20.58 21.82
N VAL A 26 -35.38 -20.79 20.51
CA VAL A 26 -35.78 -22.03 19.83
C VAL A 26 -34.98 -23.24 20.36
N ILE A 27 -33.67 -23.09 20.56
CA ILE A 27 -32.82 -24.15 21.10
C ILE A 27 -33.27 -24.53 22.51
N VAL A 28 -33.49 -23.55 23.40
CA VAL A 28 -33.94 -23.82 24.77
C VAL A 28 -35.33 -24.46 24.76
N ALA A 29 -36.28 -23.97 23.95
CA ALA A 29 -37.60 -24.59 23.83
C ALA A 29 -37.51 -26.05 23.36
N PHE A 30 -36.63 -26.36 22.42
CA PHE A 30 -36.39 -27.73 21.98
C PHE A 30 -35.79 -28.61 23.10
N VAL A 31 -34.81 -28.09 23.84
CA VAL A 31 -34.25 -28.78 25.01
C VAL A 31 -35.34 -29.05 26.06
N MET A 32 -36.24 -28.09 26.31
CA MET A 32 -37.36 -28.29 27.22
C MET A 32 -38.35 -29.35 26.74
N ILE A 33 -38.61 -29.45 25.42
CA ILE A 33 -39.42 -30.54 24.86
C ILE A 33 -38.74 -31.89 25.13
N CYS A 34 -37.43 -32.01 24.88
CA CYS A 34 -36.68 -33.23 25.16
C CYS A 34 -36.74 -33.62 26.65
N LEU A 35 -36.59 -32.65 27.56
CA LEU A 35 -36.70 -32.90 29.00
C LEU A 35 -38.13 -33.31 29.41
N ALA A 36 -39.16 -32.70 28.81
CA ALA A 36 -40.55 -33.05 29.07
C ALA A 36 -40.86 -34.50 28.60
N VAL A 37 -40.33 -34.91 27.46
CA VAL A 37 -40.43 -36.30 26.97
C VAL A 37 -39.68 -37.27 27.89
N LEU A 38 -38.48 -36.90 28.35
CA LEU A 38 -37.70 -37.69 29.28
C LEU A 38 -38.38 -37.85 30.66
N ALA A 39 -39.28 -36.94 31.02
CA ALA A 39 -40.04 -37.01 32.27
C ALA A 39 -41.23 -37.99 32.20
N ILE A 40 -41.66 -38.45 31.02
CA ILE A 40 -42.82 -39.35 30.86
C ILE A 40 -42.67 -40.65 31.68
N PRO A 41 -41.53 -41.38 31.67
CA PRO A 41 -41.34 -42.58 32.49
C PRO A 41 -41.53 -42.35 33.99
N LEU A 42 -41.16 -41.18 34.49
CA LEU A 42 -41.28 -40.82 35.91
C LEU A 42 -42.74 -40.63 36.34
N THR A 43 -43.65 -40.38 35.40
CA THR A 43 -45.08 -40.23 35.72
C THR A 43 -45.76 -41.56 36.06
N PHE A 44 -45.22 -42.70 35.63
CA PHE A 44 -45.79 -44.02 35.90
C PHE A 44 -45.67 -44.45 37.37
N SER A 45 -44.71 -43.89 38.12
CA SER A 45 -44.56 -44.15 39.56
C SER A 45 -45.46 -43.27 40.44
N GLY A 46 -46.21 -42.32 39.86
CA GLY A 46 -47.04 -41.37 40.59
C GLY A 46 -48.49 -41.83 40.80
N SER A 47 -49.17 -41.26 41.79
CA SER A 47 -50.57 -41.56 42.10
C SER A 47 -51.58 -41.04 41.07
N ASN A 48 -51.20 -40.06 40.23
CA ASN A 48 -52.08 -39.40 39.26
C ASN A 48 -51.46 -39.34 37.85
N LEU A 49 -51.45 -40.48 37.16
CA LEU A 49 -50.88 -40.63 35.80
C LEU A 49 -51.52 -39.67 34.79
N LEU A 50 -52.85 -39.61 34.74
CA LEU A 50 -53.59 -38.81 33.74
C LEU A 50 -53.26 -37.31 33.83
N ILE A 51 -53.26 -36.77 35.06
CA ILE A 51 -52.97 -35.35 35.30
C ILE A 51 -51.53 -35.03 34.89
N SER A 52 -50.58 -35.90 35.24
CA SER A 52 -49.16 -35.73 34.91
C SER A 52 -48.91 -35.75 33.40
N LEU A 53 -49.57 -36.65 32.66
CA LEU A 53 -49.48 -36.72 31.20
C LEU A 53 -50.09 -35.48 30.53
N VAL A 54 -51.24 -35.01 31.03
CA VAL A 54 -51.88 -33.78 30.50
C VAL A 54 -50.97 -32.57 30.67
N ILE A 55 -50.30 -32.41 31.82
CA ILE A 55 -49.34 -31.32 32.07
C ILE A 55 -48.16 -31.38 31.10
N ILE A 56 -47.61 -32.58 30.85
CA ILE A 56 -46.51 -32.76 29.90
C ILE A 56 -46.95 -32.41 28.48
N ILE A 57 -48.13 -32.85 28.05
CA ILE A 57 -48.67 -32.54 26.71
C ILE A 57 -48.89 -31.03 26.55
N ILE A 58 -49.46 -30.36 27.55
CA ILE A 58 -49.65 -28.90 27.55
C ILE A 58 -48.28 -28.20 27.43
N SER A 59 -47.29 -28.66 28.20
CA SER A 59 -45.94 -28.08 28.18
C SER A 59 -45.25 -28.23 26.82
N ILE A 60 -45.30 -29.43 26.22
CA ILE A 60 -44.74 -29.68 24.88
C ILE A 60 -45.44 -28.81 23.83
N THR A 61 -46.77 -28.73 23.89
CA THR A 61 -47.56 -27.89 22.97
C THR A 61 -47.18 -26.42 23.11
N ALA A 62 -47.02 -25.93 24.33
CA ALA A 62 -46.58 -24.57 24.59
C ALA A 62 -45.17 -24.29 24.04
N TYR A 63 -44.21 -25.21 24.21
CA TYR A 63 -42.87 -25.06 23.65
C TYR A 63 -42.87 -25.09 22.11
N LEU A 64 -43.74 -25.87 21.48
CA LEU A 64 -43.95 -25.83 20.03
C LEU A 64 -44.53 -24.49 19.57
N ILE A 65 -45.48 -23.92 20.32
CA ILE A 65 -46.03 -22.59 20.08
C ILE A 65 -44.94 -21.52 20.21
N THR A 66 -44.10 -21.60 21.26
CA THR A 66 -42.93 -20.73 21.44
C THR A 66 -42.03 -20.76 20.20
N ILE A 67 -41.72 -21.95 19.67
CA ILE A 67 -40.90 -22.08 18.46
C ILE A 67 -41.60 -21.42 17.27
N ALA A 68 -42.90 -21.64 17.08
CA ALA A 68 -43.66 -21.05 15.98
C ALA A 68 -43.71 -19.51 16.04
N ILE A 69 -43.98 -18.94 17.22
CA ILE A 69 -44.02 -17.49 17.46
C ILE A 69 -42.63 -16.87 17.22
N THR A 70 -41.58 -17.48 17.78
CA THR A 70 -40.20 -16.99 17.65
C THR A 70 -39.76 -16.99 16.19
N ARG A 71 -40.12 -18.02 15.41
CA ARG A 71 -39.80 -18.10 13.98
C ARG A 71 -40.49 -17.04 13.13
N ARG A 72 -41.70 -16.62 13.52
CA ARG A 72 -42.43 -15.51 12.88
C ARG A 72 -41.83 -14.13 13.18
N GLY A 73 -40.79 -14.05 14.02
CA GLY A 73 -40.07 -12.82 14.36
C GLY A 73 -40.52 -12.14 15.65
N TYR A 74 -41.53 -12.68 16.33
CA TYR A 74 -41.99 -12.19 17.63
C TYR A 74 -41.14 -12.77 18.77
N ILE A 75 -39.83 -12.52 18.74
CA ILE A 75 -38.85 -13.15 19.63
C ILE A 75 -39.14 -12.83 21.10
N GLY A 76 -39.39 -11.57 21.44
CA GLY A 76 -39.69 -11.18 22.83
C GLY A 76 -40.92 -11.89 23.40
N ILE A 77 -41.99 -12.02 22.61
CA ILE A 77 -43.21 -12.72 23.02
C ILE A 77 -42.92 -14.23 23.16
N GLY A 78 -42.21 -14.83 22.20
CA GLY A 78 -41.80 -16.23 22.27
C GLY A 78 -40.99 -16.54 23.53
N SER A 79 -40.01 -15.70 23.88
CA SER A 79 -39.20 -15.87 25.08
C SER A 79 -40.04 -15.70 26.37
N LEU A 80 -40.98 -14.75 26.42
CA LEU A 80 -41.88 -14.60 27.57
C LEU A 80 -42.80 -15.82 27.74
N VAL A 81 -43.35 -16.35 26.65
CA VAL A 81 -44.16 -17.58 26.68
C VAL A 81 -43.30 -18.75 27.16
N LEU A 82 -42.08 -18.91 26.65
CA LEU A 82 -41.14 -19.93 27.12
C LEU A 82 -40.92 -19.86 28.64
N ILE A 83 -40.60 -18.66 29.15
CA ILE A 83 -40.34 -18.44 30.57
C ILE A 83 -41.60 -18.74 31.39
N ALA A 84 -42.77 -18.26 30.96
CA ALA A 84 -44.05 -18.51 31.64
C ALA A 84 -44.30 -20.03 31.79
N PHE A 85 -44.12 -20.81 30.73
CA PHE A 85 -44.30 -22.26 30.76
C PHE A 85 -43.20 -23.04 31.47
N ILE A 86 -42.08 -22.41 31.80
CA ILE A 86 -41.09 -22.94 32.75
C ILE A 86 -41.50 -22.61 34.19
N THR A 87 -41.99 -21.39 34.45
CA THR A 87 -42.37 -20.93 35.80
C THR A 87 -43.63 -21.59 36.36
N LEU A 88 -44.67 -21.78 35.55
CA LEU A 88 -45.97 -22.30 36.01
C LEU A 88 -45.87 -23.73 36.59
N PRO A 89 -45.19 -24.70 35.93
CA PRO A 89 -44.98 -26.02 36.51
C PRO A 89 -44.18 -25.99 37.83
N ILE A 90 -43.27 -25.04 38.01
CA ILE A 90 -42.50 -24.89 39.26
C ILE A 90 -43.40 -24.42 40.42
N LEU A 91 -44.41 -23.59 40.15
CA LEU A 91 -45.35 -23.09 41.16
C LEU A 91 -46.47 -24.10 41.49
N THR A 92 -46.81 -24.98 40.54
CA THR A 92 -47.94 -25.91 40.67
C THR A 92 -47.89 -26.79 41.94
N PRO A 93 -46.74 -27.41 42.32
CA PRO A 93 -46.59 -28.20 43.56
C PRO A 93 -47.03 -27.50 44.85
N ILE A 94 -46.91 -26.17 44.91
CA ILE A 94 -47.34 -25.36 46.05
C ILE A 94 -48.87 -25.34 46.12
N VAL A 95 -49.51 -25.02 45.00
CA VAL A 95 -50.97 -24.85 44.88
C VAL A 95 -51.71 -26.15 45.15
N ILE A 96 -51.23 -27.26 44.58
CA ILE A 96 -51.87 -28.57 44.75
C ILE A 96 -51.39 -29.31 46.00
N GLN A 97 -50.50 -28.70 46.79
CA GLN A 97 -49.92 -29.27 48.01
C GLN A 97 -49.34 -30.69 47.79
N SER A 98 -48.58 -30.88 46.71
CA SER A 98 -48.09 -32.21 46.31
C SER A 98 -47.16 -32.88 47.34
N SER A 99 -46.50 -32.07 48.18
CA SER A 99 -45.66 -32.52 49.28
C SER A 99 -45.65 -31.45 50.38
N PRO A 100 -45.51 -31.83 51.67
CA PRO A 100 -45.34 -30.88 52.77
C PRO A 100 -44.16 -29.92 52.58
N THR A 101 -43.14 -30.31 51.81
CA THR A 101 -41.95 -29.49 51.55
C THR A 101 -42.09 -28.59 50.33
N SER A 102 -43.09 -28.80 49.47
CA SER A 102 -43.27 -28.07 48.20
C SER A 102 -43.30 -26.54 48.36
N PRO A 103 -43.99 -25.95 49.37
CA PRO A 103 -43.99 -24.49 49.56
C PRO A 103 -42.62 -23.89 49.87
N LEU A 104 -41.68 -24.69 50.39
CA LEU A 104 -40.34 -24.27 50.80
C LEU A 104 -39.29 -24.54 49.71
N THR A 105 -39.41 -25.63 48.97
CA THR A 105 -38.43 -26.03 47.95
C THR A 105 -38.68 -25.42 46.57
N SER A 106 -39.95 -25.26 46.17
CA SER A 106 -40.33 -24.70 44.87
C SER A 106 -39.75 -23.30 44.58
N PRO A 107 -39.67 -22.37 45.56
CA PRO A 107 -38.98 -21.08 45.39
C PRO A 107 -37.53 -21.18 44.86
N PHE A 108 -36.79 -22.23 45.23
CA PHE A 108 -35.40 -22.41 44.77
C PHE A 108 -35.32 -22.75 43.28
N TYR A 109 -36.30 -23.48 42.74
CA TYR A 109 -36.31 -23.88 41.34
C TYR A 109 -36.65 -22.72 40.39
N LEU A 110 -37.29 -21.64 40.87
CA LEU A 110 -37.59 -20.45 40.06
C LEU A 110 -36.34 -19.76 39.51
N VAL A 111 -35.16 -20.01 40.09
CA VAL A 111 -33.86 -19.61 39.55
C VAL A 111 -33.68 -20.05 38.09
N LEU A 112 -34.20 -21.23 37.71
CA LEU A 112 -34.12 -21.74 36.34
C LEU A 112 -34.77 -20.78 35.33
N SER A 113 -35.92 -20.21 35.68
CA SER A 113 -36.62 -19.26 34.81
C SER A 113 -35.83 -17.96 34.60
N ILE A 114 -35.11 -17.50 35.62
CA ILE A 114 -34.26 -16.31 35.58
C ILE A 114 -33.02 -16.59 34.70
N LEU A 115 -32.41 -17.76 34.83
CA LEU A 115 -31.28 -18.16 33.99
C LEU A 115 -31.70 -18.26 32.51
N VAL A 116 -32.85 -18.88 32.23
CA VAL A 116 -33.40 -18.94 30.87
C VAL A 116 -33.74 -17.54 30.35
N ALA A 117 -34.25 -16.65 31.19
CA ALA A 117 -34.47 -15.25 30.83
C ALA A 117 -33.17 -14.56 30.39
N GLY A 118 -32.07 -14.77 31.11
CA GLY A 118 -30.75 -14.23 30.74
C GLY A 118 -30.27 -14.58 29.33
N LEU A 119 -30.65 -15.77 28.86
CA LEU A 119 -30.25 -16.29 27.56
C LEU A 119 -31.20 -15.85 26.43
N THR A 120 -32.45 -15.54 26.77
CA THR A 120 -33.54 -15.40 25.77
C THR A 120 -34.07 -13.98 25.66
N VAL A 121 -34.13 -13.20 26.75
CA VAL A 121 -34.65 -11.82 26.78
C VAL A 121 -33.56 -10.78 27.03
N ARG A 122 -33.84 -9.51 26.71
CA ARG A 122 -32.89 -8.40 26.96
C ARG A 122 -32.64 -8.27 28.46
N PRO A 123 -31.41 -7.91 28.90
CA PRO A 123 -31.07 -7.89 30.33
C PRO A 123 -32.09 -7.13 31.19
N VAL A 124 -32.62 -6.00 30.70
CA VAL A 124 -33.63 -5.20 31.40
C VAL A 124 -34.90 -5.99 31.76
N PHE A 125 -35.31 -6.95 30.93
CA PHE A 125 -36.51 -7.78 31.18
C PHE A 125 -36.30 -8.88 32.22
N ILE A 126 -35.06 -9.17 32.65
CA ILE A 126 -34.79 -10.13 33.73
C ILE A 126 -35.48 -9.67 35.03
N TRP A 127 -35.52 -8.36 35.28
CA TRP A 127 -36.22 -7.78 36.43
C TRP A 127 -37.73 -8.04 36.37
N LEU A 128 -38.34 -8.01 35.18
CA LEU A 128 -39.75 -8.35 35.00
C LEU A 128 -40.00 -9.82 35.37
N VAL A 129 -39.11 -10.72 34.96
CA VAL A 129 -39.20 -12.16 35.31
C VAL A 129 -39.05 -12.37 36.81
N LEU A 130 -38.11 -11.67 37.47
CA LEU A 130 -37.96 -11.71 38.92
C LEU A 130 -39.26 -11.27 39.63
N VAL A 131 -39.84 -10.14 39.20
CA VAL A 131 -41.10 -9.64 39.75
C VAL A 131 -42.22 -10.65 39.53
N ALA A 132 -42.34 -11.22 38.32
CA ALA A 132 -43.33 -12.24 38.00
C ALA A 132 -43.18 -13.50 38.87
N ASN A 133 -41.95 -13.93 39.16
CA ASN A 133 -41.67 -15.05 40.06
C ASN A 133 -42.10 -14.76 41.50
N ILE A 134 -41.76 -13.58 42.02
CA ILE A 134 -42.12 -13.18 43.40
C ILE A 134 -43.65 -13.08 43.54
N VAL A 135 -44.31 -12.43 42.57
CA VAL A 135 -45.77 -12.31 42.54
C VAL A 135 -46.43 -13.69 42.40
N GLY A 136 -45.96 -14.52 41.48
CA GLY A 136 -46.48 -15.88 41.27
C GLY A 136 -46.33 -16.75 42.51
N LEU A 137 -45.23 -16.59 43.25
CA LEU A 137 -44.98 -17.30 44.49
C LEU A 137 -45.95 -16.86 45.60
N PHE A 138 -46.15 -15.55 45.76
CA PHE A 138 -47.12 -15.00 46.72
C PHE A 138 -48.55 -15.46 46.42
N VAL A 139 -48.94 -15.44 45.15
CA VAL A 139 -50.24 -15.96 44.69
C VAL A 139 -50.38 -17.45 44.98
N ALA A 140 -49.36 -18.25 44.68
CA ALA A 140 -49.38 -19.70 44.91
C ALA A 140 -49.55 -20.05 46.39
N TRP A 141 -48.83 -19.35 47.30
CA TRP A 141 -48.98 -19.53 48.74
C TRP A 141 -50.36 -19.11 49.25
N THR A 142 -50.88 -17.99 48.74
CA THR A 142 -52.21 -17.50 49.11
C THR A 142 -53.31 -18.50 48.73
N ILE A 143 -53.25 -19.05 47.51
CA ILE A 143 -54.21 -20.07 47.05
C ILE A 143 -54.08 -21.36 47.88
N ALA A 144 -52.86 -21.78 48.18
CA ALA A 144 -52.60 -22.97 48.97
C ALA A 144 -52.94 -22.81 50.46
N ASN A 145 -53.31 -21.59 50.90
CA ASN A 145 -53.48 -21.21 52.30
C ASN A 145 -52.30 -21.67 53.18
N THR A 146 -51.09 -21.60 52.62
CA THR A 146 -49.88 -22.06 53.33
C THR A 146 -49.50 -21.00 54.34
N PRO A 147 -49.51 -21.30 55.64
CA PRO A 147 -49.12 -20.33 56.64
C PRO A 147 -47.61 -20.08 56.54
N ILE A 148 -47.26 -18.88 56.08
CA ILE A 148 -45.89 -18.46 55.85
C ILE A 148 -45.35 -17.84 57.15
N PHE A 149 -44.06 -18.03 57.43
CA PHE A 149 -43.36 -17.39 58.56
C PHE A 149 -43.84 -17.81 59.96
N ILE A 150 -44.31 -19.06 60.11
CA ILE A 150 -44.69 -19.58 61.44
C ILE A 150 -43.46 -19.86 62.30
N ASP A 151 -42.48 -20.58 61.73
CA ASP A 151 -41.28 -21.00 62.44
C ASP A 151 -40.01 -20.35 61.85
N GLN A 152 -38.95 -20.37 62.65
CA GLN A 152 -37.68 -19.76 62.28
C GLN A 152 -37.03 -20.47 61.09
N LEU A 153 -37.24 -21.79 60.95
CA LEU A 153 -36.67 -22.59 59.87
C LEU A 153 -37.30 -22.27 58.51
N GLN A 154 -38.63 -22.24 58.39
CA GLN A 154 -39.35 -21.89 57.16
C GLN A 154 -39.06 -20.45 56.75
N THR A 155 -39.05 -19.53 57.71
CA THR A 155 -38.70 -18.12 57.47
C THR A 155 -37.30 -18.01 56.85
N SER A 156 -36.32 -18.71 57.42
CA SER A 156 -34.94 -18.72 56.93
C SER A 156 -34.84 -19.31 55.51
N LEU A 157 -35.51 -20.44 55.24
CA LEU A 157 -35.49 -21.08 53.93
C LEU A 157 -36.13 -20.23 52.83
N ILE A 158 -37.26 -19.58 53.13
CA ILE A 158 -37.94 -18.69 52.17
C ILE A 158 -37.09 -17.46 51.87
N LEU A 159 -36.53 -16.83 52.91
CA LEU A 159 -35.61 -15.70 52.72
C LEU A 159 -34.38 -16.11 51.92
N ALA A 160 -33.81 -17.28 52.17
CA ALA A 160 -32.69 -17.81 51.40
C ALA A 160 -33.06 -18.02 49.92
N ALA A 161 -34.25 -18.54 49.62
CA ALA A 161 -34.70 -18.72 48.24
C ALA A 161 -34.94 -17.39 47.52
N LEU A 162 -35.57 -16.41 48.18
CA LEU A 162 -35.76 -15.07 47.64
C LEU A 162 -34.42 -14.37 47.39
N PHE A 163 -33.49 -14.47 48.35
CA PHE A 163 -32.13 -13.96 48.19
C PHE A 163 -31.42 -14.60 47.01
N LEU A 164 -31.53 -15.92 46.85
CA LEU A 164 -30.94 -16.64 45.71
C LEU A 164 -31.53 -16.19 44.37
N GLN A 165 -32.85 -15.95 44.30
CA GLN A 165 -33.49 -15.43 43.10
C GLN A 165 -33.00 -14.02 42.75
N VAL A 166 -32.95 -13.11 43.72
CA VAL A 166 -32.43 -11.75 43.53
C VAL A 166 -30.97 -11.78 43.09
N GLY A 167 -30.14 -12.57 43.78
CA GLY A 167 -28.73 -12.76 43.43
C GLY A 167 -28.57 -13.29 42.01
N THR A 168 -29.32 -14.33 41.63
CA THR A 168 -29.31 -14.89 40.27
C THR A 168 -29.72 -13.84 39.25
N ALA A 169 -30.78 -13.08 39.50
CA ALA A 169 -31.24 -12.02 38.59
C ALA A 169 -30.16 -10.97 38.39
N TRP A 170 -29.48 -10.56 39.47
CA TRP A 170 -28.39 -9.60 39.42
C TRP A 170 -27.19 -10.12 38.62
N PHE A 171 -26.72 -11.33 38.92
CA PHE A 171 -25.61 -11.96 38.19
C PHE A 171 -25.94 -12.13 36.70
N THR A 172 -27.15 -12.57 36.40
CA THR A 172 -27.62 -12.76 35.02
C THR A 172 -27.74 -11.43 34.29
N PHE A 173 -28.20 -10.37 34.96
CA PHE A 173 -28.28 -9.02 34.41
C PHE A 173 -26.89 -8.43 34.09
N ILE A 174 -25.97 -8.47 35.05
CA ILE A 174 -24.59 -8.00 34.86
C ILE A 174 -23.91 -8.79 33.75
N GLY A 175 -23.98 -10.13 33.81
CA GLY A 175 -23.39 -11.00 32.79
C GLY A 175 -23.95 -10.70 31.40
N GLY A 176 -25.27 -10.50 31.30
CA GLY A 176 -25.93 -10.10 30.05
C GLY A 176 -25.45 -8.74 29.52
N GLN A 177 -25.27 -7.74 30.38
CA GLN A 177 -24.76 -6.43 29.95
C GLN A 177 -23.30 -6.49 29.49
N ILE A 178 -22.43 -7.16 30.25
CA ILE A 178 -21.00 -7.28 29.93
C ILE A 178 -20.85 -8.00 28.57
N THR A 179 -21.56 -9.11 28.38
CA THR A 179 -21.50 -9.87 27.14
C THR A 179 -22.03 -9.08 25.95
N ASP A 180 -23.15 -8.37 26.08
CA ASP A 180 -23.69 -7.53 25.01
C ASP A 180 -22.74 -6.37 24.65
N ASN A 181 -22.10 -5.74 25.63
CA ASN A 181 -21.12 -4.67 25.39
C ASN A 181 -19.85 -5.22 24.71
N ALA A 182 -19.30 -6.32 25.21
CA ALA A 182 -18.12 -6.97 24.62
C ALA A 182 -18.39 -7.43 23.17
N LEU A 183 -19.58 -7.95 22.89
CA LEU A 183 -19.97 -8.35 21.53
C LEU A 183 -20.08 -7.13 20.59
N LYS A 184 -20.65 -6.01 21.06
CA LYS A 184 -20.72 -4.77 20.28
C LYS A 184 -19.33 -4.21 19.98
N GLU A 185 -18.44 -4.22 20.96
CA GLU A 185 -17.06 -3.77 20.81
C GLU A 185 -16.27 -4.67 19.85
N ALA A 186 -16.38 -6.00 20.00
CA ALA A 186 -15.75 -6.95 19.09
C ALA A 186 -16.23 -6.78 17.64
N ARG A 187 -17.54 -6.54 17.44
CA ARG A 187 -18.10 -6.23 16.11
C ARG A 187 -17.53 -4.93 15.55
N ARG A 188 -17.44 -3.87 16.36
CA ARG A 188 -16.86 -2.59 15.95
C ARG A 188 -15.41 -2.77 15.48
N LEU A 189 -14.58 -3.43 16.28
CA LEU A 189 -13.18 -3.72 15.94
C LEU A 189 -13.07 -4.57 14.67
N SER A 190 -13.93 -5.58 14.50
CA SER A 190 -13.94 -6.40 13.28
C SER A 190 -14.31 -5.58 12.04
N ASN A 191 -15.29 -4.68 12.14
CA ASN A 191 -15.68 -3.80 11.04
C ASN A 191 -14.58 -2.79 10.70
N GLU A 192 -13.95 -2.17 11.70
CA GLU A 192 -12.80 -1.27 11.51
C GLU A 192 -11.63 -2.01 10.83
N ALA A 193 -11.31 -3.23 11.27
CA ALA A 193 -10.27 -4.05 10.64
C ALA A 193 -10.58 -4.39 9.18
N ARG A 194 -11.84 -4.72 8.86
CA ARG A 194 -12.28 -4.97 7.48
C ARG A 194 -12.16 -3.73 6.60
N GLN A 195 -12.53 -2.55 7.11
CA GLN A 195 -12.39 -1.30 6.38
C GLN A 195 -10.92 -0.95 6.11
N ASN A 196 -10.06 -1.12 7.11
CA ASN A 196 -8.62 -0.91 6.95
C ASN A 196 -8.01 -1.86 5.92
N ALA A 197 -8.41 -3.14 5.92
CA ALA A 197 -7.97 -4.11 4.93
C ALA A 197 -8.42 -3.74 3.51
N ALA A 198 -9.68 -3.30 3.35
CA ALA A 198 -10.19 -2.83 2.05
C ALA A 198 -9.42 -1.60 1.55
N ARG A 199 -9.15 -0.63 2.44
CA ARG A 199 -8.40 0.59 2.10
C ARG A 199 -6.95 0.28 1.69
N LEU A 200 -6.30 -0.68 2.35
CA LEU A 200 -4.96 -1.14 1.96
C LEU A 200 -4.97 -1.81 0.58
N ALA A 201 -5.98 -2.61 0.27
CA ALA A 201 -6.11 -3.23 -1.04
C ALA A 201 -6.30 -2.20 -2.16
N GLU A 202 -7.12 -1.17 -1.93
CA GLU A 202 -7.32 -0.04 -2.84
C GLU A 202 -6.02 0.75 -3.06
N LEU A 203 -5.29 1.05 -1.98
CA LEU A 203 -4.02 1.77 -2.05
C LEU A 203 -2.97 0.97 -2.82
N ASN A 204 -2.84 -0.35 -2.56
CA ASN A 204 -1.93 -1.22 -3.30
C ASN A 204 -2.25 -1.23 -4.80
N THR A 205 -3.52 -1.39 -5.17
CA THR A 205 -3.95 -1.36 -6.58
C THR A 205 -3.59 -0.02 -7.24
N THR A 206 -3.77 1.09 -6.53
CA THR A 206 -3.42 2.43 -7.02
C THR A 206 -1.91 2.59 -7.20
N LEU A 207 -1.12 2.10 -6.24
CA LEU A 207 0.34 2.14 -6.31
C LEU A 207 0.87 1.29 -7.47
N GLU A 208 0.31 0.09 -7.70
CA GLU A 208 0.68 -0.76 -8.83
C GLU A 208 0.43 -0.05 -10.17
N LEU A 209 -0.73 0.59 -10.33
CA LEU A 209 -1.03 1.39 -11.51
C LEU A 209 -0.07 2.57 -11.69
N GLN A 210 0.26 3.28 -10.61
CA GLN A 210 1.23 4.38 -10.66
C GLN A 210 2.62 3.91 -11.04
N VAL A 211 3.09 2.78 -10.47
CA VAL A 211 4.38 2.17 -10.81
C VAL A 211 4.39 1.79 -12.28
N GLU A 212 3.34 1.15 -12.80
CA GLU A 212 3.25 0.78 -14.21
C GLU A 212 3.30 2.01 -15.12
N GLN A 213 2.53 3.06 -14.80
CA GLN A 213 2.53 4.33 -15.55
C GLN A 213 3.89 5.01 -15.54
N ARG A 214 4.56 5.07 -14.39
CA ARG A 214 5.89 5.66 -14.25
C ARG A 214 6.94 4.86 -15.02
N THR A 215 6.90 3.53 -14.96
CA THR A 215 7.82 2.67 -15.70
C THR A 215 7.65 2.84 -17.21
N LYS A 216 6.39 2.90 -17.70
CA LYS A 216 6.11 3.19 -19.12
C LYS A 216 6.62 4.57 -19.54
N ALA A 217 6.35 5.61 -18.75
CA ALA A 217 6.83 6.96 -19.04
C ALA A 217 8.37 7.03 -19.05
N LEU A 218 9.03 6.35 -18.11
CA LEU A 218 10.48 6.29 -18.04
C LEU A 218 11.08 5.55 -19.25
N GLN A 219 10.48 4.43 -19.66
CA GLN A 219 10.91 3.73 -20.87
C GLN A 219 10.80 4.59 -22.13
N ILE A 220 9.72 5.37 -22.26
CA ILE A 220 9.56 6.31 -23.38
C ILE A 220 10.64 7.40 -23.32
N ALA A 221 10.87 8.00 -22.16
CA ALA A 221 11.88 9.03 -21.98
C ALA A 221 13.31 8.52 -22.25
N LEU A 222 13.63 7.28 -21.84
CA LEU A 222 14.92 6.65 -22.14
C LEU A 222 15.12 6.45 -23.64
N ARG A 223 14.08 5.98 -24.36
CA ARG A 223 14.15 5.85 -25.82
C ARG A 223 14.37 7.19 -26.52
N ASP A 224 13.69 8.24 -26.07
CA ASP A 224 13.88 9.60 -26.61
C ASP A 224 15.32 10.10 -26.35
N LEU A 225 15.86 9.86 -25.15
CA LEU A 225 17.26 10.18 -24.84
C LEU A 225 18.24 9.40 -25.72
N GLU A 226 18.04 8.10 -25.91
CA GLU A 226 18.87 7.27 -26.81
C GLU A 226 18.82 7.78 -28.26
N GLN A 227 17.66 8.22 -28.73
CA GLN A 227 17.54 8.82 -30.06
C GLN A 227 18.29 10.14 -30.16
N ARG A 228 18.15 11.02 -29.16
CA ARG A 228 18.88 12.30 -29.13
C ARG A 228 20.39 12.11 -29.06
N THR A 229 20.87 11.15 -28.26
CA THR A 229 22.32 10.88 -28.16
C THR A 229 22.86 10.29 -29.46
N ALA A 230 22.11 9.40 -30.13
CA ALA A 230 22.48 8.87 -31.44
C ALA A 230 22.51 9.97 -32.52
N GLU A 231 21.54 10.89 -32.50
CA GLU A 231 21.50 12.03 -33.41
C GLU A 231 22.68 12.98 -33.16
N GLN A 232 22.96 13.31 -31.90
CA GLN A 232 24.13 14.11 -31.53
C GLN A 232 25.44 13.46 -31.97
N ALA A 233 25.60 12.15 -31.77
CA ALA A 233 26.78 11.41 -32.21
C ALA A 233 26.94 11.46 -33.74
N ARG A 234 25.83 11.34 -34.49
CA ARG A 234 25.85 11.47 -35.95
C ARG A 234 26.27 12.86 -36.41
N LEU A 235 25.71 13.92 -35.81
CA LEU A 235 26.07 15.31 -36.14
C LEU A 235 27.53 15.61 -35.83
N LEU A 236 28.05 15.10 -34.70
CA LEU A 236 29.46 15.24 -34.35
C LEU A 236 30.37 14.54 -35.37
N ALA A 237 30.05 13.31 -35.77
CA ALA A 237 30.80 12.58 -36.79
C ALA A 237 30.79 13.31 -38.15
N GLU A 238 29.65 13.88 -38.55
CA GLU A 238 29.54 14.69 -39.76
C GLU A 238 30.40 15.96 -39.66
N ASN A 239 30.36 16.67 -38.52
CA ASN A 239 31.16 17.87 -38.31
C ASN A 239 32.66 17.55 -38.33
N GLU A 240 33.07 16.43 -37.75
CA GLU A 240 34.46 15.97 -37.76
C GLU A 240 34.93 15.63 -39.17
N GLN A 241 34.10 14.96 -39.97
CA GLN A 241 34.38 14.69 -41.37
C GLN A 241 34.52 16.00 -42.17
N GLN A 242 33.60 16.96 -42.00
CA GLN A 242 33.70 18.28 -42.65
C GLN A 242 34.99 19.00 -42.25
N ARG A 243 35.35 18.98 -40.95
CA ARG A 243 36.59 19.57 -40.45
C ARG A 243 37.83 18.89 -41.03
N GLN A 244 37.80 17.58 -41.24
CA GLN A 244 38.91 16.86 -41.86
C GLN A 244 39.11 17.28 -43.32
N VAL A 245 38.04 17.36 -44.11
CA VAL A 245 38.09 17.87 -45.50
C VAL A 245 38.64 19.30 -45.53
N ILE A 246 38.21 20.17 -44.61
CA ILE A 246 38.75 21.54 -44.51
C ILE A 246 40.26 21.52 -44.18
N ARG A 247 40.70 20.65 -43.24
CA ARG A 247 42.13 20.54 -42.88
C ARG A 247 42.99 20.09 -44.05
N GLU A 248 42.54 19.13 -44.86
CA GLU A 248 43.24 18.67 -46.06
C GLU A 248 43.44 19.79 -47.10
N LEU A 249 42.56 20.81 -47.11
CA LEU A 249 42.64 21.96 -48.03
C LEU A 249 43.47 23.15 -47.49
N SER A 250 44.03 23.09 -46.27
CA SER A 250 44.47 24.28 -45.51
C SER A 250 45.97 24.64 -45.52
N VAL A 251 46.83 23.98 -46.32
CA VAL A 251 48.25 24.38 -46.52
C VAL A 251 48.71 24.15 -47.98
N PRO A 252 48.20 24.90 -48.96
CA PRO A 252 48.65 24.74 -50.34
C PRO A 252 50.05 25.36 -50.55
N VAL A 253 51.01 24.59 -51.06
CA VAL A 253 52.28 25.11 -51.60
C VAL A 253 52.10 25.33 -53.09
N LEU A 254 52.05 26.58 -53.52
CA LEU A 254 51.63 26.98 -54.86
C LEU A 254 52.85 27.45 -55.69
N PRO A 255 53.10 26.89 -56.88
CA PRO A 255 54.10 27.42 -57.80
C PRO A 255 53.59 28.71 -58.46
N VAL A 256 54.36 29.79 -58.37
CA VAL A 256 54.04 31.06 -59.04
C VAL A 256 54.82 31.21 -60.35
N ASN A 257 55.97 30.56 -60.46
CA ASN A 257 56.73 30.41 -61.69
C ASN A 257 57.65 29.17 -61.58
N ASN A 258 58.44 28.87 -62.62
CA ASN A 258 59.32 27.69 -62.67
C ASN A 258 60.38 27.61 -61.57
N THR A 259 60.63 28.68 -60.81
CA THR A 259 61.68 28.75 -59.79
C THR A 259 61.19 29.24 -58.43
N THR A 260 59.92 29.64 -58.28
CA THR A 260 59.39 30.29 -57.06
C THR A 260 58.11 29.60 -56.59
N LEU A 261 58.12 29.16 -55.34
CA LEU A 261 56.96 28.64 -54.61
C LEU A 261 56.44 29.70 -53.63
N VAL A 262 55.13 29.69 -53.39
CA VAL A 262 54.47 30.50 -52.35
C VAL A 262 53.68 29.58 -51.43
N MET A 263 53.85 29.78 -50.13
CA MET A 263 53.12 29.08 -49.08
C MET A 263 52.43 30.13 -48.17
N PRO A 264 51.11 30.35 -48.33
CA PRO A 264 50.36 31.19 -47.43
C PRO A 264 49.99 30.45 -46.14
N LEU A 265 50.27 31.08 -45.01
CA LEU A 265 49.93 30.58 -43.68
C LEU A 265 48.72 31.36 -43.14
N ILE A 266 47.61 30.64 -42.94
CA ILE A 266 46.32 31.24 -42.52
C ILE A 266 45.84 30.57 -41.23
N GLY A 267 45.52 31.37 -40.21
CA GLY A 267 44.93 30.90 -38.95
C GLY A 267 45.97 30.42 -37.94
N ALA A 268 45.51 29.80 -36.86
CA ALA A 268 46.38 29.27 -35.82
C ALA A 268 47.23 28.09 -36.37
N LEU A 269 48.53 28.12 -36.07
CA LEU A 269 49.48 27.05 -36.38
C LEU A 269 49.70 26.24 -35.11
N ASP A 270 49.32 24.96 -35.13
CA ASP A 270 49.68 24.00 -34.09
C ASP A 270 50.88 23.15 -34.56
N THR A 271 51.45 22.36 -33.65
CA THR A 271 52.63 21.52 -33.93
C THR A 271 52.39 20.56 -35.08
N ALA A 272 51.21 19.94 -35.18
CA ALA A 272 50.88 19.00 -36.25
C ALA A 272 50.84 19.68 -37.62
N ARG A 273 50.26 20.88 -37.68
CA ARG A 273 50.18 21.68 -38.90
C ARG A 273 51.55 22.17 -39.36
N ILE A 274 52.46 22.49 -38.44
CA ILE A 274 53.85 22.86 -38.76
C ILE A 274 54.59 21.71 -39.44
N VAL A 275 54.48 20.50 -38.90
CA VAL A 275 55.13 19.31 -39.46
C VAL A 275 54.59 19.01 -40.86
N ASN A 276 53.26 19.06 -41.04
CA ASN A 276 52.65 18.85 -42.35
C ASN A 276 53.06 19.92 -43.37
N MET A 277 53.08 21.20 -42.95
CA MET A 277 53.59 22.32 -43.74
C MET A 277 55.03 22.06 -44.20
N GLN A 278 55.92 21.70 -43.26
CA GLN A 278 57.32 21.46 -43.56
C GLN A 278 57.48 20.37 -44.61
N GLN A 279 56.81 19.23 -44.40
CA GLN A 279 56.88 18.11 -45.32
C GLN A 279 56.38 18.49 -46.72
N GLN A 280 55.26 19.21 -46.80
CA GLN A 280 54.70 19.64 -48.08
C GLN A 280 55.60 20.65 -48.80
N ALA A 281 56.16 21.64 -48.09
CA ALA A 281 57.13 22.58 -48.68
C ALA A 281 58.36 21.87 -49.21
N LEU A 282 58.96 20.98 -48.41
CA LEU A 282 60.21 20.31 -48.80
C LEU A 282 60.00 19.36 -49.98
N ASN A 283 58.92 18.56 -49.96
CA ASN A 283 58.55 17.71 -51.09
C ASN A 283 58.31 18.55 -52.35
N GLN A 284 57.62 19.68 -52.24
CA GLN A 284 57.33 20.52 -53.39
C GLN A 284 58.60 21.19 -53.95
N ILE A 285 59.53 21.61 -53.08
CA ILE A 285 60.85 22.12 -53.48
C ILE A 285 61.61 21.06 -54.28
N GLU A 286 61.66 19.82 -53.77
CA GLU A 286 62.33 18.70 -54.46
C GLU A 286 61.70 18.45 -55.83
N HIS A 287 60.37 18.37 -55.91
CA HIS A 287 59.67 18.11 -57.17
C HIS A 287 59.80 19.23 -58.20
N THR A 288 59.88 20.49 -57.77
CA THR A 288 59.87 21.65 -58.68
C THR A 288 61.25 22.27 -58.90
N ASN A 289 62.29 21.82 -58.18
CA ASN A 289 63.62 22.45 -58.15
C ASN A 289 63.54 23.97 -57.87
N ALA A 290 62.64 24.35 -56.98
CA ALA A 290 62.41 25.75 -56.65
C ALA A 290 63.68 26.39 -56.05
N ARG A 291 64.05 27.56 -56.59
CA ARG A 291 65.15 28.37 -56.07
C ARG A 291 64.71 29.30 -54.96
N GLU A 292 63.42 29.63 -54.92
CA GLU A 292 62.83 30.52 -53.93
C GLU A 292 61.56 29.92 -53.32
N LEU A 293 61.44 29.99 -52.00
CA LEU A 293 60.20 29.70 -51.27
C LEU A 293 59.77 30.96 -50.52
N ILE A 294 58.62 31.51 -50.88
CA ILE A 294 58.02 32.64 -50.19
C ILE A 294 57.00 32.12 -49.19
N ILE A 295 57.20 32.41 -47.91
CA ILE A 295 56.27 32.08 -46.83
C ILE A 295 55.51 33.36 -46.47
N ASP A 296 54.20 33.36 -46.68
CA ASP A 296 53.34 34.48 -46.34
C ASP A 296 52.69 34.26 -44.97
N VAL A 297 53.15 35.03 -43.97
CA VAL A 297 52.66 34.99 -42.59
C VAL A 297 51.60 36.05 -42.30
N THR A 298 51.07 36.75 -43.31
CA THR A 298 50.05 37.80 -43.12
C THR A 298 48.83 37.30 -42.36
N GLY A 299 48.45 36.03 -42.53
CA GLY A 299 47.30 35.37 -41.92
C GLY A 299 47.56 34.70 -40.56
N VAL A 300 48.76 34.83 -39.98
CA VAL A 300 49.13 34.23 -38.69
C VAL A 300 49.05 35.29 -37.59
N PRO A 301 48.07 35.20 -36.66
CA PRO A 301 47.83 36.26 -35.68
C PRO A 301 48.86 36.28 -34.54
N VAL A 302 49.41 35.12 -34.17
CA VAL A 302 50.37 34.97 -33.07
C VAL A 302 51.42 33.93 -33.46
N ILE A 303 52.70 34.21 -33.19
CA ILE A 303 53.79 33.25 -33.32
C ILE A 303 54.33 32.97 -31.92
N ASP A 304 54.28 31.70 -31.49
CA ASP A 304 54.93 31.25 -30.26
C ASP A 304 56.33 30.66 -30.54
N SER A 305 57.00 30.22 -29.48
CA SER A 305 58.34 29.61 -29.58
C SER A 305 58.37 28.31 -30.39
N GLN A 306 57.28 27.55 -30.43
CA GLN A 306 57.19 26.30 -31.20
C GLN A 306 57.01 26.59 -32.69
N VAL A 307 56.11 27.51 -33.03
CA VAL A 307 55.88 27.99 -34.40
C VAL A 307 57.15 28.59 -34.97
N ALA A 308 57.81 29.47 -34.21
CA ALA A 308 59.10 30.04 -34.57
C ALA A 308 60.16 28.98 -34.90
N LYS A 309 60.35 28.00 -33.99
CA LYS A 309 61.31 26.91 -34.19
C LYS A 309 61.00 26.09 -35.44
N GLY A 310 59.73 25.79 -35.67
CA GLY A 310 59.27 25.09 -36.86
C GLY A 310 59.58 25.85 -38.16
N LEU A 311 59.30 27.15 -38.20
CA LEU A 311 59.62 27.98 -39.36
C LEU A 311 61.13 28.02 -39.64
N LEU A 312 61.95 28.12 -38.59
CA LEU A 312 63.41 28.10 -38.73
C LEU A 312 63.92 26.75 -39.25
N GLN A 313 63.38 25.63 -38.75
CA GLN A 313 63.73 24.31 -39.27
C GLN A 313 63.39 24.17 -40.76
N LEU A 314 62.25 24.73 -41.19
CA LEU A 314 61.91 24.78 -42.61
C LEU A 314 62.91 25.61 -43.42
N VAL A 315 63.26 26.79 -42.92
CA VAL A 315 64.25 27.68 -43.56
C VAL A 315 65.59 26.98 -43.73
N GLU A 316 66.10 26.35 -42.67
CA GLU A 316 67.37 25.64 -42.68
C GLU A 316 67.34 24.44 -43.64
N ALA A 317 66.27 23.63 -43.59
CA ALA A 317 66.10 22.50 -44.49
C ALA A 317 65.99 22.94 -45.96
N ALA A 318 65.20 23.96 -46.26
CA ALA A 318 65.09 24.53 -47.61
C ALA A 318 66.44 25.09 -48.10
N ARG A 319 67.21 25.75 -47.23
CA ARG A 319 68.55 26.25 -47.56
C ARG A 319 69.52 25.12 -47.90
N LEU A 320 69.49 24.02 -47.15
CA LEU A 320 70.29 22.83 -47.44
C LEU A 320 69.94 22.20 -48.80
N MET A 321 68.70 22.35 -49.27
CA MET A 321 68.26 21.95 -50.60
C MET A 321 68.53 22.99 -51.70
N GLY A 322 69.21 24.10 -51.37
CA GLY A 322 69.56 25.15 -52.34
C GLY A 322 68.44 26.16 -52.61
N THR A 323 67.38 26.18 -51.80
CA THR A 323 66.25 27.10 -51.92
C THR A 323 66.39 28.26 -50.95
N GLN A 324 66.31 29.48 -51.45
CA GLN A 324 66.27 30.68 -50.64
C GLN A 324 64.85 30.92 -50.09
N VAL A 325 64.72 30.98 -48.76
CA VAL A 325 63.44 31.30 -48.12
C VAL A 325 63.28 32.80 -47.92
N ILE A 326 62.10 33.30 -48.29
CA ILE A 326 61.69 34.70 -48.16
C ILE A 326 60.45 34.74 -47.26
N LEU A 327 60.46 35.54 -46.21
CA LEU A 327 59.33 35.72 -45.31
C LEU A 327 58.60 37.03 -45.63
N VAL A 328 57.29 36.97 -45.85
CA VAL A 328 56.49 38.16 -46.17
C VAL A 328 55.31 38.34 -45.22
N GLY A 329 54.86 39.59 -45.03
CA GLY A 329 53.66 39.87 -44.25
C GLY A 329 53.86 39.82 -42.74
N ILE A 330 55.08 40.02 -42.25
CA ILE A 330 55.38 40.06 -40.81
C ILE A 330 54.71 41.29 -40.20
N ARG A 331 53.75 41.07 -39.29
CA ARG A 331 53.09 42.14 -38.53
C ARG A 331 54.01 42.67 -37.41
N PRO A 332 53.85 43.93 -36.97
CA PRO A 332 54.69 44.52 -35.92
C PRO A 332 54.77 43.68 -34.64
N GLU A 333 53.64 43.12 -34.20
CA GLU A 333 53.53 42.32 -32.96
C GLU A 333 54.28 40.99 -33.10
N VAL A 334 54.25 40.41 -34.30
CA VAL A 334 54.99 39.18 -34.63
C VAL A 334 56.49 39.47 -34.69
N ALA A 335 56.89 40.58 -35.31
CA ALA A 335 58.30 40.99 -35.37
C ALA A 335 58.89 41.18 -33.96
N GLN A 336 58.16 41.86 -33.06
CA GLN A 336 58.57 42.03 -31.66
C GLN A 336 58.73 40.67 -30.95
N THR A 337 57.80 39.75 -31.20
CA THR A 337 57.85 38.41 -30.61
C THR A 337 59.05 37.62 -31.11
N LEU A 338 59.33 37.64 -32.42
CA LEU A 338 60.48 36.95 -33.01
C LEU A 338 61.81 37.48 -32.45
N VAL A 339 61.93 38.79 -32.25
CA VAL A 339 63.09 39.42 -31.60
C VAL A 339 63.20 39.00 -30.14
N THR A 340 62.08 38.99 -29.41
CA THR A 340 62.05 38.59 -27.99
C THR A 340 62.44 37.12 -27.79
N LEU A 341 62.09 36.25 -28.75
CA LEU A 341 62.48 34.84 -28.76
C LEU A 341 63.95 34.61 -29.12
N GLY A 342 64.72 35.66 -29.43
CA GLY A 342 66.14 35.57 -29.77
C GLY A 342 66.41 34.91 -31.11
N ILE A 343 65.46 35.00 -32.05
CA ILE A 343 65.56 34.35 -33.35
C ILE A 343 66.47 35.15 -34.26
N ASP A 344 67.51 34.50 -34.77
CA ASP A 344 68.41 35.09 -35.74
C ASP A 344 67.81 35.03 -37.16
N LEU A 345 67.43 36.20 -37.68
CA LEU A 345 66.88 36.37 -39.02
C LEU A 345 67.93 36.88 -40.03
N HIS A 346 69.22 36.98 -39.67
CA HIS A 346 70.24 37.61 -40.52
C HIS A 346 70.38 36.98 -41.91
N HIS A 347 69.97 35.71 -42.04
CA HIS A 347 70.02 34.94 -43.29
C HIS A 347 68.67 34.78 -44.00
N ILE A 348 67.60 35.39 -43.48
CA ILE A 348 66.24 35.31 -44.05
C ILE A 348 65.88 36.66 -44.66
N ARG A 349 65.54 36.66 -45.96
CA ARG A 349 65.05 37.88 -46.62
C ARG A 349 63.61 38.14 -46.20
N THR A 350 63.30 39.38 -45.86
CA THR A 350 61.94 39.78 -45.46
C THR A 350 61.39 40.88 -46.36
N TYR A 351 60.09 40.84 -46.64
CA TYR A 351 59.37 41.92 -47.32
C TYR A 351 58.04 42.21 -46.62
N SER A 352 57.56 43.45 -46.74
CA SER A 352 56.27 43.86 -46.16
C SER A 352 55.07 43.19 -46.83
N THR A 353 55.15 42.84 -48.11
CA THR A 353 54.07 42.22 -48.88
C THR A 353 54.59 41.17 -49.85
N LEU A 354 53.74 40.20 -50.19
CA LEU A 354 54.04 39.20 -51.23
C LEU A 354 54.34 39.86 -52.60
N GLN A 355 53.61 40.93 -52.94
CA GLN A 355 53.85 41.70 -54.17
C GLN A 355 55.27 42.30 -54.20
N ALA A 356 55.74 42.86 -53.07
CA ALA A 356 57.08 43.43 -52.98
C ALA A 356 58.18 42.35 -53.14
N ALA A 357 57.94 41.14 -52.63
CA ALA A 357 58.86 40.02 -52.81
C ALA A 357 58.92 39.55 -54.27
N LEU A 358 57.78 39.47 -54.96
CA LEU A 358 57.70 39.04 -56.37
C LEU A 358 58.19 40.11 -57.36
N ALA A 359 58.11 41.40 -57.01
CA ALA A 359 58.48 42.51 -57.88
C ALA A 359 60.00 42.75 -57.98
N LYS A 360 60.80 42.26 -57.02
CA LYS A 360 62.26 42.32 -57.12
C LYS A 360 62.78 41.15 -57.96
N ARG A 361 62.93 41.40 -59.26
CA ARG A 361 63.80 40.61 -60.15
C ARG A 361 64.96 41.47 -60.63
#